data_AF-A0A6B1GPP6-F1
#
_entry.id   AF-A0A6B1GPP6-F1
#
_cell.length_a   1.000
_cell.length_b   1.000
_cell.length_c   1.000
_cell.angle_alpha   90.00
_cell.angle_beta   90.00
_cell.angle_gamma   90.00
#
_symmetry.space_group_name_H-M   'P 1'
#
loop_
_entity.id
_entity.type
_entity.pdbx_description
1 polymer ?
#
loop_
_entity_poly.entity_id
_entity_poly.type
_entity_poly.pdbx_seq_one_letter_code
_entity_poly.pdbx_strand_id
1 'polypeptide(L)'
;MLPRSLAVLALALGLALLTPAERADACSLPPGGLPPWAERAAEADIVFVGTVADLDRNASYIDEWVDHAARFDVEHVFKGGTVEASIEVGTADSTASCGFPFEEGGRYLVLAE
;
A
#
# COMPACT_ATOMS: atom_id res chain seq x y z
N MET A 1 -41.56 29.39 22.44
CA MET A 1 -41.40 28.06 23.07
C MET A 1 -40.76 27.15 22.04
N LEU A 2 -39.45 26.86 22.18
CA LEU A 2 -38.78 25.94 21.27
C LEU A 2 -39.44 24.56 21.44
N PRO A 3 -39.97 23.92 20.38
CA PRO A 3 -40.61 22.62 20.53
C PRO A 3 -39.54 21.63 21.02
N ARG A 4 -39.90 20.79 21.99
CA ARG A 4 -38.95 19.84 22.63
C ARG A 4 -38.20 19.00 21.59
N SER A 5 -38.81 18.74 20.44
CA SER A 5 -38.24 18.05 19.28
C SER A 5 -37.01 18.78 18.69
N LEU A 6 -37.02 20.11 18.61
CA LEU A 6 -35.90 20.92 18.10
C LEU A 6 -34.71 20.91 19.06
N ALA A 7 -34.98 20.89 20.36
CA ALA A 7 -33.92 20.81 21.38
C ALA A 7 -33.22 19.43 21.35
N VAL A 8 -33.98 18.35 21.18
CA VAL A 8 -33.42 16.99 21.06
C VAL A 8 -32.59 16.84 19.78
N LEU A 9 -33.07 17.39 18.65
CA LEU A 9 -32.34 17.35 17.39
C LEU A 9 -31.02 18.13 17.47
N ALA A 10 -31.04 19.33 18.07
CA ALA A 10 -29.84 20.13 18.26
C ALA A 10 -28.82 19.44 19.19
N LEU A 11 -29.29 18.76 20.23
CA LEU A 11 -28.43 17.99 21.14
C LEU A 11 -27.78 16.78 20.44
N ALA A 12 -28.55 16.05 19.62
CA ALA A 12 -28.04 14.91 18.86
C ALA A 12 -27.01 15.34 17.80
N LEU A 13 -27.27 16.44 17.10
CA LEU A 13 -26.33 17.00 16.12
C LEU A 13 -25.06 17.51 16.80
N GLY A 14 -25.21 18.14 17.97
CA GLY A 14 -24.09 18.54 18.83
C GLY A 14 -23.22 17.35 19.20
N LEU A 15 -23.80 16.26 19.72
CA LEU A 15 -23.07 15.05 20.10
C LEU A 15 -22.32 14.40 18.92
N ALA A 16 -22.91 14.41 17.72
CA ALA A 16 -22.27 13.87 16.52
C ALA A 16 -21.02 14.67 16.08
N LEU A 17 -20.91 15.95 16.44
CA LEU A 17 -19.72 16.77 16.19
C LEU A 17 -18.60 16.53 17.22
N LEU A 18 -18.91 15.91 18.37
CA LEU A 18 -17.93 15.57 19.40
C LEU A 18 -17.28 14.19 19.20
N THR A 19 -17.81 13.35 18.29
CA THR A 19 -17.14 12.09 17.95
C THR A 19 -15.94 12.38 17.06
N PRO A 20 -14.72 11.98 17.44
CA PRO A 20 -13.56 12.13 16.57
C PRO A 20 -13.84 11.39 15.27
N ALA A 21 -13.67 12.08 14.14
CA ALA A 21 -13.65 11.43 12.85
C ALA A 21 -12.45 10.46 12.86
N GLU A 22 -12.72 9.16 12.97
CA GLU A 22 -11.71 8.13 12.80
C GLU A 22 -11.16 8.28 11.38
N ARG A 23 -9.89 8.68 11.26
CA ARG A 23 -9.22 8.65 9.97
C ARG A 23 -9.13 7.19 9.57
N ALA A 24 -9.77 6.85 8.46
CA ALA A 24 -9.56 5.56 7.80
C ALA A 24 -8.14 5.57 7.22
N ASP A 25 -7.17 5.20 8.04
CA ASP A 25 -5.76 5.18 7.69
C ASP A 25 -5.44 3.80 7.11
N ALA A 26 -5.83 3.59 5.85
CA ALA A 26 -5.79 2.27 5.19
C ALA A 26 -4.39 1.67 5.08
N CYS A 27 -3.36 2.52 5.09
CA CYS A 27 -1.95 2.14 4.96
C CYS A 27 -1.21 2.07 6.30
N SER A 28 -1.91 2.34 7.40
CA SER A 28 -1.32 2.22 8.73
C SER A 28 -1.23 0.74 9.13
N LEU A 29 -0.13 0.40 9.80
CA LEU A 29 0.10 -0.97 10.27
C LEU A 29 -1.05 -1.39 11.21
N PRO A 30 -1.56 -2.62 11.09
CA PRO A 30 -2.57 -3.10 12.01
C PRO A 30 -2.02 -3.10 13.45
N PRO A 31 -2.89 -2.96 14.46
CA PRO A 31 -2.48 -3.07 15.85
C PRO A 31 -1.86 -4.44 16.10
N GLY A 32 -0.54 -4.46 16.34
CA GLY A 32 0.26 -5.69 16.39
C GLY A 32 1.43 -5.73 15.40
N GLY A 33 1.49 -4.78 14.45
CA GLY A 33 2.55 -4.70 13.44
C GLY A 33 2.28 -5.63 12.24
N LEU A 34 3.29 -5.80 11.39
CA LEU A 34 3.20 -6.70 10.24
C LEU A 34 3.20 -8.16 10.70
N PRO A 35 2.52 -9.06 9.96
CA PRO A 35 2.64 -10.50 10.18
C PRO A 35 4.11 -10.96 10.11
N PRO A 36 4.45 -12.08 10.77
CA PRO A 36 5.78 -12.68 10.68
C PRO A 36 6.22 -12.88 9.24
N TRP A 37 7.53 -12.78 9.00
CA TRP A 37 8.13 -12.92 7.67
C TRP A 37 7.66 -14.17 6.91
N ALA A 38 7.63 -15.32 7.60
CA ALA A 38 7.27 -16.59 7.00
C ALA A 38 5.83 -16.62 6.50
N GLU A 39 4.92 -15.92 7.18
CA GLU A 39 3.51 -15.81 6.79
C GLU A 39 3.38 -14.95 5.53
N ARG A 40 4.00 -13.77 5.54
CA ARG A 40 4.01 -12.86 4.38
C ARG A 40 4.62 -13.51 3.13
N ALA A 41 5.74 -14.23 3.29
CA ALA A 41 6.36 -14.95 2.18
C ALA A 41 5.51 -16.15 1.70
N ALA A 42 4.72 -16.76 2.58
CA ALA A 42 3.79 -17.82 2.22
C ALA A 42 2.57 -17.28 1.44
N GLU A 43 2.14 -16.05 1.71
CA GLU A 43 1.05 -15.37 1.01
C GLU A 43 1.47 -14.75 -0.33
N ALA A 44 2.66 -14.17 -0.43
CA ALA A 44 3.13 -13.48 -1.64
C ALA A 44 3.19 -14.41 -2.88
N ASP A 45 2.72 -13.97 -4.05
CA ASP A 45 2.82 -14.75 -5.29
C ASP A 45 4.27 -14.90 -5.78
N ILE A 46 5.08 -13.87 -5.57
CA ILE A 46 6.51 -13.85 -5.92
C ILE A 46 7.37 -13.29 -4.79
N VAL A 47 8.55 -13.89 -4.60
CA VAL A 47 9.56 -13.40 -3.67
C VAL A 47 10.92 -13.41 -4.33
N PHE A 48 11.57 -12.26 -4.46
CA PHE A 48 12.85 -12.14 -5.13
C PHE A 48 13.73 -11.04 -4.51
N VAL A 49 15.02 -11.10 -4.79
CA VAL A 49 15.96 -10.00 -4.56
C VAL A 49 16.42 -9.46 -5.90
N GLY A 50 16.41 -8.14 -6.02
CA GLY A 50 16.85 -7.46 -7.22
C GLY A 50 17.24 -6.01 -6.93
N THR A 51 17.83 -5.40 -7.95
CA THR A 51 18.20 -3.98 -7.93
C THR A 51 17.31 -3.21 -8.90
N VAL A 52 16.81 -2.04 -8.49
CA VAL A 52 15.98 -1.20 -9.35
C VAL A 52 16.83 -0.64 -10.48
N ALA A 53 16.53 -1.05 -11.70
CA ALA A 53 17.20 -0.58 -12.91
C ALA A 53 16.62 0.75 -13.41
N ASP A 54 15.31 0.97 -13.22
CA ASP A 54 14.57 2.12 -13.75
C ASP A 54 13.24 2.29 -13.02
N LEU A 55 12.74 3.54 -12.94
CA LEU A 55 11.44 3.88 -12.40
C LEU A 55 10.56 4.50 -13.50
N ASP A 56 9.58 3.75 -13.98
CA ASP A 56 8.56 4.30 -14.89
C ASP A 56 7.48 5.03 -14.10
N ARG A 57 7.49 6.36 -14.20
CA ARG A 57 6.53 7.24 -13.52
C ARG A 57 5.23 7.48 -14.29
N ASN A 58 5.06 6.83 -15.44
CA ASN A 58 3.87 6.92 -16.28
C ASN A 58 3.24 5.55 -16.50
N ALA A 59 3.42 4.63 -15.55
CA ALA A 59 2.98 3.25 -15.58
C ALA A 59 1.46 3.05 -15.41
N SER A 60 0.66 4.12 -15.48
CA SER A 60 -0.80 4.12 -15.37
C SER A 60 -1.53 3.26 -16.42
N TYR A 61 -0.79 2.57 -17.30
CA TYR A 61 -1.29 1.58 -18.25
C TYR A 61 -1.32 0.15 -17.71
N ILE A 62 -0.74 -0.11 -16.53
CA ILE A 62 -0.67 -1.46 -15.92
C ILE A 62 -1.95 -1.75 -15.13
N ASP A 63 -2.38 -0.82 -14.29
CA ASP A 63 -3.60 -0.92 -13.48
C ASP A 63 -4.06 0.49 -13.02
N GLU A 64 -5.35 0.67 -12.73
CA GLU A 64 -5.89 1.97 -12.28
C GLU A 64 -5.38 2.39 -10.89
N TRP A 65 -4.84 1.44 -10.11
CA TRP A 65 -4.27 1.63 -8.79
C TRP A 65 -2.73 1.69 -8.79
N VAL A 66 -2.10 1.57 -9.96
CA VAL A 66 -0.64 1.63 -10.13
C VAL A 66 -0.27 2.94 -10.83
N ASP A 67 0.30 3.86 -10.07
CA ASP A 67 0.77 5.13 -10.62
C ASP A 67 2.14 4.98 -11.26
N HIS A 68 3.02 4.16 -10.66
CA HIS A 68 4.41 4.00 -11.06
C HIS A 68 4.87 2.53 -11.00
N ALA A 69 5.84 2.17 -11.83
CA ALA A 69 6.43 0.83 -11.85
C ALA A 69 7.95 0.89 -11.70
N ALA A 70 8.48 0.07 -10.80
CA ALA A 70 9.91 -0.13 -10.65
C ALA A 70 10.34 -1.36 -11.44
N ARG A 71 11.24 -1.17 -12.41
CA ARG A 71 11.85 -2.29 -13.14
C ARG A 71 13.07 -2.76 -12.37
N PHE A 72 13.10 -4.04 -12.05
CA PHE A 72 14.18 -4.70 -11.31
C PHE A 72 15.01 -5.57 -12.23
N ASP A 73 16.33 -5.49 -12.08
CA ASP A 73 17.24 -6.57 -12.48
C ASP A 73 17.23 -7.63 -11.37
N VAL A 74 16.74 -8.82 -11.69
CA VAL A 74 16.52 -9.90 -10.72
C VAL A 74 17.82 -10.66 -10.48
N GLU A 75 18.26 -10.71 -9.22
CA GLU A 75 19.46 -11.44 -8.81
C GLU A 75 19.13 -12.88 -8.38
N HIS A 76 18.07 -13.03 -7.59
CA HIS A 76 17.66 -14.32 -7.05
C HIS A 76 16.17 -14.38 -6.76
N VAL A 77 15.56 -15.53 -7.05
CA VAL A 77 14.14 -15.77 -6.85
C VAL A 77 13.96 -16.87 -5.82
N PHE A 78 13.22 -16.57 -4.76
CA PHE A 78 12.89 -17.51 -3.68
C PHE A 78 11.53 -18.20 -3.90
N LYS A 79 10.59 -17.52 -4.57
CA LYS A 79 9.23 -18.01 -4.87
C LYS A 79 8.69 -17.34 -6.15
N GLY A 80 7.83 -18.02 -6.91
CA GLY A 80 7.18 -17.48 -8.12
C GLY A 80 7.67 -18.05 -9.46
N GLY A 81 8.43 -19.16 -9.43
CA GLY A 81 8.86 -19.85 -10.66
C GLY A 81 10.11 -19.26 -11.32
N THR A 82 10.33 -19.58 -12.59
CA THR A 82 11.41 -18.96 -13.39
C THR A 82 10.96 -17.57 -13.79
N VAL A 83 11.60 -16.57 -13.22
CA VAL A 83 11.35 -15.16 -13.54
C VAL A 83 12.35 -14.73 -14.61
N GLU A 84 11.92 -13.87 -15.52
CA GLU A 84 12.80 -13.22 -16.47
C GLU A 84 13.90 -12.45 -15.72
N ALA A 85 15.03 -12.16 -16.39
CA ALA A 85 16.12 -11.40 -15.78
C ALA A 85 15.69 -9.99 -15.32
N SER A 86 14.56 -9.49 -15.86
CA SER A 86 13.93 -8.24 -15.46
C SER A 86 12.46 -8.43 -15.10
N ILE A 87 12.00 -7.80 -14.01
CA ILE A 87 10.58 -7.78 -13.61
C ILE A 87 10.13 -6.36 -13.27
N GLU A 88 8.89 -6.02 -13.61
CA GLU A 88 8.26 -4.74 -13.22
C GLU A 88 7.38 -4.95 -12.00
N VAL A 89 7.55 -4.10 -10.98
CA VAL A 89 6.75 -4.08 -9.76
C VAL A 89 5.98 -2.77 -9.71
N GLY A 90 4.65 -2.86 -9.82
CA GLY A 90 3.75 -1.71 -9.69
C GLY A 90 3.60 -1.27 -8.24
N THR A 91 3.53 0.03 -8.00
CA THR A 91 3.21 0.60 -6.69
C THR A 91 2.56 1.99 -6.85
N ALA A 92 1.80 2.43 -5.86
CA ALA A 92 1.25 3.78 -5.84
C ALA A 92 2.36 4.84 -5.67
N ASP A 93 2.10 6.07 -6.09
CA ASP A 93 3.09 7.16 -6.08
C ASP A 93 3.46 7.67 -4.67
N SER A 94 2.59 7.41 -3.70
CA SER A 94 2.60 8.03 -2.39
C SER A 94 2.38 7.02 -1.29
N THR A 95 3.11 7.19 -0.18
CA THR A 95 2.92 6.39 1.04
C THR A 95 1.52 6.55 1.65
N ALA A 96 0.85 7.68 1.36
CA ALA A 96 -0.55 7.88 1.74
C ALA A 96 -1.52 6.95 1.00
N SER A 97 -1.11 6.45 -0.17
CA SER A 97 -1.81 5.48 -1.01
C SER A 97 -1.19 4.08 -0.94
N CYS A 98 -0.42 3.80 0.13
CA CYS A 98 0.29 2.53 0.36
C CYS A 98 1.43 2.26 -0.63
N GLY A 99 1.91 3.29 -1.31
CA GLY A 99 3.04 3.23 -2.23
C GLY A 99 4.36 2.97 -1.52
N PHE A 100 5.26 2.25 -2.20
CA PHE A 100 6.64 2.06 -1.74
C PHE A 100 7.60 2.96 -2.53
N PRO A 101 8.39 3.82 -1.86
CA PRO A 101 9.30 4.75 -2.53
C PRO A 101 10.57 4.04 -2.97
N PHE A 102 10.50 3.28 -4.07
CA PHE A 102 11.69 2.68 -4.68
C PHE A 102 12.68 3.76 -5.14
N GLU A 103 13.96 3.44 -5.05
CA GLU A 103 15.06 4.29 -5.51
C GLU A 103 15.86 3.53 -6.60
N GLU A 104 16.18 4.22 -7.70
CA GLU A 104 17.04 3.66 -8.74
C GLU A 104 18.41 3.25 -8.18
N GLY A 105 18.90 2.07 -8.57
CA GLY A 105 20.09 1.45 -8.01
C GLY A 105 19.91 0.89 -6.60
N GLY A 106 18.75 1.08 -5.98
CA GLY A 106 18.41 0.50 -4.69
C GLY A 106 18.21 -1.01 -4.80
N ARG A 107 18.73 -1.76 -3.82
CA ARG A 107 18.62 -3.22 -3.76
C ARG A 107 17.60 -3.63 -2.71
N TYR A 108 16.62 -4.43 -3.12
CA TYR A 108 15.47 -4.76 -2.28
C TYR A 108 15.20 -6.26 -2.28
N LEU A 109 14.63 -6.73 -1.17
CA LEU A 109 13.96 -8.02 -1.07
C LEU A 109 12.46 -7.74 -1.22
N VAL A 110 11.88 -8.20 -2.32
CA VAL A 110 10.52 -7.87 -2.73
C VAL A 110 9.62 -9.08 -2.49
N LEU A 111 8.47 -8.82 -1.87
CA LEU A 111 7.34 -9.73 -1.73
C LEU A 111 6.19 -9.04 -2.46
N ALA A 112 5.71 -9.65 -3.53
CA ALA A 112 4.61 -9.10 -4.33
C ALA A 112 3.52 -10.15 -4.55
N GLU A 113 2.31 -9.64 -4.71
CA GLU A 113 1.06 -10.32 -5.06
C GLU A 113 0.62 -9.88 -6.45
#